data_AF-D0NG95-F1
#
_entry.id   AF-D0NG95-F1
#
_cell.length_a   1.000
_cell.length_b   1.000
_cell.length_c   1.000
_cell.angle_alpha   90.00
_cell.angle_beta   90.00
_cell.angle_gamma   90.00
#
_symmetry.space_group_name_H-M   'P 1'
#
loop_
_entity.id
_entity.type
_entity.pdbx_description
1 polymer ?
#
loop_
_entity_poly.entity_id
_entity_poly.type
_entity_poly.pdbx_seq_one_letter_code
_entity_poly.pdbx_strand_id
1 'polypeptide(L)'
;MRHFLHMYTHLRREPHLRMRDLEAVGTATKINRAMQVVLRETATIPVSTAPEILFQELDLGAEGLGKTSTAVYAFNTRDASKAFDVACRAILNTCGVWPDHSRIESSMKFVDVPPTEFNVRYGITKHSYQHNVTKAQASTEARDLYYSRMIGSCGVLVWDFVDDDDSYPLKCSTFIKRDTVGALVLRPEVCADGVERMVCRNICTDMQILVNSPKPSLNVAEYALLEDMMVYEFIKEGATDWQDSMAYVE
;
A
#
# COMPACT_ATOMS: atom_id res chain seq x y z
N MET A 1 -1.76 0.96 -13.39
CA MET A 1 -2.50 0.90 -12.11
C MET A 1 -3.32 2.15 -11.81
N ARG A 2 -2.71 3.34 -11.74
CA ARG A 2 -3.42 4.62 -11.59
C ARG A 2 -4.62 4.77 -12.53
N HIS A 3 -4.43 4.54 -13.84
CA HIS A 3 -5.52 4.62 -14.83
C HIS A 3 -6.67 3.61 -14.63
N PHE A 4 -6.47 2.57 -13.82
CA PHE A 4 -7.46 1.51 -13.63
C PHE A 4 -8.23 1.64 -12.31
N LEU A 5 -7.60 2.14 -11.25
CA LEU A 5 -8.21 2.23 -9.93
C LEU A 5 -8.43 3.66 -9.45
N HIS A 6 -7.49 4.57 -9.68
CA HIS A 6 -7.61 5.92 -9.17
C HIS A 6 -8.62 6.74 -9.99
N MET A 7 -9.41 7.54 -9.29
CA MET A 7 -10.23 8.60 -9.88
C MET A 7 -10.01 9.87 -9.08
N TYR A 8 -10.07 11.02 -9.76
CA TYR A 8 -9.91 12.31 -9.09
C TYR A 8 -10.89 12.40 -7.91
N THR A 9 -10.32 12.62 -6.73
CA THR A 9 -11.01 12.58 -5.45
C THR A 9 -10.77 13.89 -4.71
N HIS A 10 -11.82 14.71 -4.64
CA HIS A 10 -11.86 15.92 -3.82
C HIS A 10 -12.76 15.68 -2.62
N LEU A 11 -12.18 15.71 -1.40
CA LEU A 11 -12.94 15.59 -0.17
C LEU A 11 -13.36 16.97 0.33
N ARG A 12 -14.63 17.29 0.11
CA ARG A 12 -15.20 18.59 0.47
C ARG A 12 -15.37 18.77 1.98
N ARG A 13 -15.46 20.02 2.43
CA ARG A 13 -15.60 20.35 3.86
C ARG A 13 -16.98 20.02 4.40
N GLU A 14 -18.04 20.24 3.62
CA GLU A 14 -19.42 20.04 4.07
C GLU A 14 -19.68 18.56 4.34
N PRO A 15 -20.18 18.16 5.54
CA PRO A 15 -20.29 16.76 5.94
C PRO A 15 -21.06 15.87 4.95
N HIS A 16 -22.19 16.36 4.42
CA HIS A 16 -23.00 15.62 3.45
C HIS A 16 -22.30 15.44 2.09
N LEU A 17 -21.52 16.43 1.66
CA LEU A 17 -20.75 16.34 0.43
C LEU A 17 -19.55 15.40 0.62
N ARG A 18 -18.84 15.52 1.74
CA ARG A 18 -17.75 14.63 2.11
C ARG A 18 -18.17 13.16 2.16
N MET A 19 -19.33 12.87 2.75
CA MET A 19 -19.90 11.52 2.78
C MET A 19 -20.12 11.00 1.36
N ARG A 20 -20.73 11.81 0.48
CA ARG A 20 -20.92 11.46 -0.93
C ARG A 20 -19.58 11.22 -1.66
N ASP A 21 -18.57 12.03 -1.38
CA ASP A 21 -17.24 11.88 -1.97
C ASP A 21 -16.60 10.54 -1.56
N LEU A 22 -16.71 10.18 -0.29
CA LEU A 22 -16.21 8.90 0.24
C LEU A 22 -16.99 7.70 -0.32
N GLU A 23 -18.32 7.81 -0.46
CA GLU A 23 -19.18 6.78 -1.07
C GLU A 23 -18.86 6.59 -2.57
N ALA A 24 -18.48 7.65 -3.28
CA ALA A 24 -18.08 7.55 -4.69
C ALA A 24 -16.76 6.79 -4.88
N VAL A 25 -15.85 6.88 -3.90
CA VAL A 25 -14.57 6.17 -3.92
C VAL A 25 -14.74 4.72 -3.46
N GLY A 26 -15.30 4.49 -2.29
CA GLY A 26 -15.46 3.16 -1.69
C GLY A 26 -16.66 2.42 -2.26
N THR A 27 -16.48 1.71 -3.38
CA THR A 27 -17.58 0.97 -4.04
C THR A 27 -17.26 -0.51 -4.26
N ALA A 28 -18.30 -1.34 -4.30
CA ALA A 28 -18.17 -2.76 -4.67
C ALA A 28 -17.49 -2.94 -6.03
N THR A 29 -17.83 -2.09 -7.01
CA THR A 29 -17.25 -2.11 -8.36
C THR A 29 -15.75 -1.89 -8.32
N LYS A 30 -15.28 -0.93 -7.51
CA LYS A 30 -13.84 -0.64 -7.40
C LYS A 30 -13.09 -1.78 -6.71
N ILE A 31 -13.65 -2.37 -5.65
CA ILE A 31 -13.07 -3.56 -5.00
C ILE A 31 -12.97 -4.74 -5.99
N ASN A 32 -14.03 -5.02 -6.73
CA ASN A 32 -14.03 -6.12 -7.71
C ASN A 32 -13.02 -5.86 -8.84
N ARG A 33 -12.94 -4.62 -9.33
CA ARG A 33 -11.97 -4.23 -10.35
C ARG A 33 -10.54 -4.34 -9.83
N ALA A 34 -10.29 -3.90 -8.60
CA ALA A 34 -9.00 -4.03 -7.94
C ALA A 34 -8.57 -5.50 -7.83
N MET A 35 -9.48 -6.37 -7.39
CA MET A 35 -9.23 -7.81 -7.33
C MET A 35 -8.88 -8.39 -8.70
N GLN A 36 -9.66 -8.06 -9.75
CA GLN A 36 -9.40 -8.53 -11.11
C GLN A 36 -8.04 -8.08 -11.63
N VAL A 37 -7.67 -6.82 -11.38
CA VAL A 37 -6.38 -6.27 -11.81
C VAL A 37 -5.25 -6.98 -11.07
N VAL A 38 -5.29 -7.07 -9.74
CA VAL A 38 -4.26 -7.77 -8.95
C VAL A 38 -4.06 -9.21 -9.44
N LEU A 39 -5.15 -9.95 -9.59
CA LEU A 39 -5.08 -11.36 -10.01
C LEU A 39 -4.55 -11.50 -11.44
N ARG A 40 -4.90 -10.58 -12.36
CA ARG A 40 -4.40 -10.61 -13.74
C ARG A 40 -2.92 -10.26 -13.81
N GLU A 41 -2.50 -9.15 -13.19
CA GLU A 41 -1.12 -8.65 -13.27
C GLU A 41 -0.13 -9.58 -12.55
N THR A 42 -0.60 -10.37 -11.59
CA THR A 42 0.25 -11.33 -10.86
C THR A 42 0.08 -12.78 -11.32
N ALA A 43 -0.73 -13.06 -12.34
CA ALA A 43 -1.10 -14.42 -12.75
C ALA A 43 0.12 -15.29 -13.13
N THR A 44 1.16 -14.68 -13.69
CA THR A 44 2.38 -15.37 -14.14
C THR A 44 3.42 -15.56 -13.04
N ILE A 45 3.22 -14.95 -11.87
CA ILE A 45 4.17 -15.01 -10.76
C ILE A 45 3.93 -16.30 -9.96
N PRO A 46 4.94 -17.16 -9.80
CA PRO A 46 4.83 -18.38 -9.01
C PRO A 46 4.48 -18.08 -7.55
N VAL A 47 3.68 -18.95 -6.94
CA VAL A 47 3.35 -18.87 -5.52
C VAL A 47 4.37 -19.67 -4.73
N SER A 48 5.08 -19.00 -3.82
CA SER A 48 6.00 -19.65 -2.87
C SER A 48 6.01 -18.91 -1.53
N THR A 49 6.62 -19.52 -0.51
CA THR A 49 6.84 -18.87 0.79
C THR A 49 7.99 -17.85 0.76
N ALA A 50 8.82 -17.85 -0.29
CA ALA A 50 9.72 -16.76 -0.59
C ALA A 50 8.97 -15.67 -1.39
N PRO A 51 9.15 -14.39 -1.08
CA PRO A 51 8.47 -13.32 -1.78
C PRO A 51 9.06 -13.10 -3.17
N GLU A 52 8.21 -13.10 -4.19
CA GLU A 52 8.55 -12.53 -5.49
C GLU A 52 8.07 -11.08 -5.51
N ILE A 53 8.99 -10.12 -5.65
CA ILE A 53 8.69 -8.69 -5.73
C ILE A 53 9.26 -8.17 -7.04
N LEU A 54 8.38 -7.71 -7.92
CA LEU A 54 8.75 -7.04 -9.16
C LEU A 54 8.37 -5.57 -9.05
N PHE A 55 9.13 -4.71 -9.72
CA PHE A 55 8.79 -3.30 -9.80
C PHE A 55 9.07 -2.73 -11.19
N GLN A 56 8.37 -1.66 -11.50
CA GLN A 56 8.57 -0.82 -12.66
C GLN A 56 8.66 0.63 -12.20
N GLU A 57 9.72 1.33 -12.57
CA GLU A 57 9.83 2.76 -12.35
C GLU A 57 8.80 3.52 -13.19
N LEU A 58 8.21 4.55 -12.60
CA LEU A 58 7.29 5.47 -13.25
C LEU A 58 7.99 6.81 -13.45
N ASP A 59 8.14 7.21 -14.71
CA ASP A 59 8.61 8.54 -15.05
C ASP A 59 7.46 9.55 -14.90
N LEU A 60 7.58 10.41 -13.90
CA LEU A 60 6.68 11.56 -13.69
C LEU A 60 7.29 12.86 -14.23
N GLY A 61 8.36 12.77 -15.01
CA GLY A 61 9.07 13.90 -15.59
C GLY A 61 9.67 14.82 -14.52
N ALA A 62 9.31 16.10 -14.61
CA ALA A 62 9.74 17.13 -13.67
C ALA A 62 8.87 17.18 -12.40
N GLU A 63 7.70 16.53 -12.39
CA GLU A 63 6.77 16.55 -11.27
C GLU A 63 7.19 15.62 -10.14
N GLY A 64 8.04 14.63 -10.40
CA GLY A 64 8.51 13.73 -9.35
C GLY A 64 9.10 12.41 -9.83
N LEU A 65 8.97 11.41 -8.97
CA LEU A 65 9.38 10.02 -9.20
C LEU A 65 8.27 9.10 -8.75
N GLY A 66 8.16 7.93 -9.35
CA GLY A 66 7.25 6.92 -8.86
C GLY A 66 7.68 5.50 -9.18
N LYS A 67 6.97 4.55 -8.62
CA LYS A 67 7.10 3.13 -8.92
C LYS A 67 5.74 2.46 -8.95
N THR A 68 5.63 1.36 -9.70
CA THR A 68 4.61 0.35 -9.46
C THR A 68 5.29 -0.94 -9.08
N SER A 69 4.97 -1.49 -7.92
CA SER A 69 5.41 -2.81 -7.49
C SER A 69 4.27 -3.82 -7.54
N THR A 70 4.62 -5.08 -7.82
CA THR A 70 3.76 -6.25 -7.66
C THR A 70 4.48 -7.25 -6.81
N ALA A 71 3.83 -7.80 -5.79
CA ALA A 71 4.40 -8.87 -5.00
C ALA A 71 3.44 -10.05 -4.83
N VAL A 72 4.03 -11.24 -4.78
CA VAL A 72 3.33 -12.50 -4.48
C VAL A 72 4.13 -13.26 -3.44
N TYR A 73 3.46 -13.66 -2.36
CA TYR A 73 4.03 -14.49 -1.32
C TYR A 73 2.95 -15.29 -0.60
N ALA A 74 3.29 -16.50 -0.19
CA ALA A 74 2.45 -17.39 0.57
C ALA A 74 2.86 -17.43 2.04
N PHE A 75 1.87 -17.60 2.91
CA PHE A 75 2.07 -17.76 4.34
C PHE A 75 1.60 -19.12 4.80
N ASN A 76 2.35 -19.73 5.72
CA ASN A 76 2.01 -21.00 6.35
C ASN A 76 0.87 -20.80 7.37
N THR A 77 -0.31 -20.51 6.87
CA THR A 77 -1.56 -20.37 7.62
C THR A 77 -2.75 -20.76 6.73
N ARG A 78 -3.83 -21.21 7.38
CA ARG A 78 -5.17 -21.36 6.77
C ARG A 78 -6.19 -20.39 7.38
N ASP A 79 -5.79 -19.62 8.38
CA ASP A 79 -6.65 -18.61 9.00
C ASP A 79 -6.67 -17.37 8.12
N ALA A 80 -7.59 -17.36 7.17
CA ALA A 80 -7.76 -16.25 6.25
C ALA A 80 -8.06 -14.93 6.98
N SER A 81 -8.80 -14.97 8.09
CA SER A 81 -9.26 -13.75 8.77
C SER A 81 -8.10 -13.09 9.52
N LYS A 82 -7.32 -13.88 10.26
CA LYS A 82 -6.09 -13.43 10.91
C LYS A 82 -5.09 -12.91 9.89
N ALA A 83 -4.82 -13.69 8.84
CA ALA A 83 -3.86 -13.30 7.80
C ALA A 83 -4.29 -12.00 7.11
N PHE A 84 -5.58 -11.82 6.84
CA PHE A 84 -6.08 -10.61 6.19
C PHE A 84 -6.02 -9.38 7.09
N ASP A 85 -6.34 -9.52 8.37
CA ASP A 85 -6.21 -8.43 9.34
C ASP A 85 -4.74 -7.98 9.47
N VAL A 86 -3.81 -8.93 9.59
CA VAL A 86 -2.37 -8.64 9.65
C VAL A 86 -1.90 -7.97 8.36
N ALA A 87 -2.31 -8.47 7.19
CA ALA A 87 -2.00 -7.86 5.89
C ALA A 87 -2.51 -6.43 5.78
N CYS A 88 -3.73 -6.16 6.25
CA CYS A 88 -4.27 -4.81 6.30
C CYS A 88 -3.41 -3.92 7.19
N ARG A 89 -3.06 -4.36 8.40
CA ARG A 89 -2.20 -3.59 9.31
C ARG A 89 -0.81 -3.35 8.74
N ALA A 90 -0.24 -4.32 8.04
CA ALA A 90 1.07 -4.17 7.40
C ALA A 90 1.06 -3.02 6.40
N ILE A 91 0.09 -2.98 5.49
CA ILE A 91 -0.04 -1.93 4.46
C ILE A 91 -0.27 -0.54 5.09
N LEU A 92 -1.12 -0.44 6.11
CA LEU A 92 -1.35 0.84 6.79
C LEU A 92 -0.06 1.37 7.44
N ASN A 93 0.78 0.50 7.99
CA ASN A 93 1.94 0.89 8.76
C ASN A 93 3.25 0.96 7.96
N THR A 94 3.29 0.47 6.70
CA THR A 94 4.51 0.43 5.89
C THR A 94 4.87 1.76 5.25
N CYS A 95 4.13 2.82 5.56
CA CYS A 95 4.51 4.14 5.12
C CYS A 95 5.80 4.62 5.80
N GLY A 96 6.78 4.97 4.96
CA GLY A 96 7.80 5.92 5.33
C GLY A 96 9.19 5.36 5.57
N VAL A 97 9.65 4.53 4.65
CA VAL A 97 11.09 4.25 4.46
C VAL A 97 11.57 5.14 3.33
N TRP A 98 12.74 5.73 3.49
CA TRP A 98 13.38 6.48 2.40
C TRP A 98 14.86 6.09 2.38
N PRO A 99 15.35 5.45 1.31
CA PRO A 99 16.76 5.10 1.13
C PRO A 99 17.68 6.27 1.45
N ASP A 100 18.83 6.00 2.04
CA ASP A 100 19.83 6.99 2.46
C ASP A 100 19.35 8.07 3.45
N HIS A 101 18.15 7.91 4.02
CA HIS A 101 17.62 8.84 5.01
C HIS A 101 17.23 8.15 6.30
N SER A 102 17.47 8.85 7.41
CA SER A 102 16.97 8.48 8.73
C SER A 102 15.66 9.21 9.00
N ARG A 103 14.63 8.49 9.43
CA ARG A 103 13.35 9.08 9.83
C ARG A 103 13.50 9.78 11.18
N ILE A 104 13.29 11.09 11.20
CA ILE A 104 13.37 11.93 12.42
C ILE A 104 12.02 11.91 13.14
N GLU A 105 10.95 12.13 12.37
CA GLU A 105 9.59 12.18 12.89
C GLU A 105 8.68 11.34 12.02
N SER A 106 7.72 10.67 12.65
CA SER A 106 6.69 9.91 11.97
C SER A 106 5.36 10.17 12.66
N SER A 107 4.35 10.49 11.87
CA SER A 107 2.98 10.60 12.34
C SER A 107 2.06 9.97 11.31
N MET A 108 1.19 9.09 11.80
CA MET A 108 0.06 8.58 11.06
C MET A 108 -1.17 8.80 11.93
N LYS A 109 -2.19 9.43 11.38
CA LYS A 109 -3.46 9.67 12.05
C LYS A 109 -4.60 9.24 11.15
N PHE A 110 -5.47 8.38 11.66
CA PHE A 110 -6.80 8.22 11.09
C PHE A 110 -7.70 9.31 11.63
N VAL A 111 -8.38 10.01 10.73
CA VAL A 111 -9.39 11.00 11.13
C VAL A 111 -10.77 10.40 10.99
N ASP A 112 -11.68 10.83 11.85
CA ASP A 112 -13.06 10.41 11.79
C ASP A 112 -13.69 10.89 10.48
N VAL A 113 -14.35 9.97 9.79
CA VAL A 113 -15.10 10.23 8.57
C VAL A 113 -16.52 9.66 8.71
N PRO A 114 -17.50 10.22 7.99
CA PRO A 114 -18.84 9.65 7.96
C PRO A 114 -18.80 8.14 7.63
N PRO A 115 -19.64 7.31 8.27
CA PRO A 115 -19.70 5.89 7.97
C PRO A 115 -20.11 5.68 6.51
N THR A 116 -19.47 4.72 5.84
CA THR A 116 -19.80 4.29 4.49
C THR A 116 -20.01 2.79 4.45
N GLU A 117 -20.66 2.27 3.42
CA GLU A 117 -20.93 0.83 3.26
C GLU A 117 -19.66 -0.03 3.39
N PHE A 118 -18.53 0.47 2.89
CA PHE A 118 -17.23 -0.24 2.90
C PHE A 118 -16.29 0.22 4.02
N ASN A 119 -16.80 0.95 5.02
CA ASN A 119 -16.02 1.46 6.16
C ASN A 119 -14.73 2.15 5.72
N VAL A 120 -14.85 3.09 4.78
CA VAL A 120 -13.71 3.86 4.28
C VAL A 120 -13.02 4.55 5.44
N ARG A 121 -11.72 4.28 5.60
CA ARG A 121 -10.85 4.94 6.57
C ARG A 121 -10.01 5.97 5.86
N TYR A 122 -9.80 7.11 6.51
CA TYR A 122 -8.99 8.18 5.96
C TYR A 122 -7.76 8.42 6.84
N GLY A 123 -6.58 8.13 6.26
CA GLY A 123 -5.27 8.27 6.88
C GLY A 123 -4.59 9.56 6.42
N ILE A 124 -4.04 10.29 7.38
CA ILE A 124 -3.13 11.40 7.16
C ILE A 124 -1.77 10.97 7.66
N THR A 125 -0.80 10.90 6.75
CA THR A 125 0.59 10.59 7.11
C THR A 125 1.46 11.82 6.93
N LYS A 126 2.41 12.00 7.85
CA LYS A 126 3.51 12.94 7.72
C LYS A 126 4.77 12.31 8.28
N HIS A 127 5.83 12.35 7.50
CA HIS A 127 7.15 11.91 7.92
C HIS A 127 8.17 13.01 7.64
N SER A 128 9.15 13.12 8.53
CA SER A 128 10.32 13.98 8.36
C SER A 128 11.56 13.11 8.31
N TYR A 129 12.39 13.34 7.31
CA TYR A 129 13.61 12.58 7.04
C TYR A 129 14.82 13.48 7.07
N GLN A 130 15.96 12.91 7.44
CA GLN A 130 17.27 13.52 7.29
C GLN A 130 18.15 12.62 6.45
N HIS A 131 18.72 13.17 5.38
CA HIS A 131 19.71 12.47 4.57
C HIS A 131 20.93 12.12 5.43
N ASN A 132 21.35 10.86 5.40
CA ASN A 132 22.37 10.30 6.30
C ASN A 132 23.72 11.02 6.16
N VAL A 133 24.11 11.37 4.92
CA VAL A 133 25.36 12.09 4.61
C VAL A 133 25.19 13.61 4.65
N THR A 134 24.37 14.21 3.77
CA THR A 134 24.27 15.67 3.60
C THR A 134 23.57 16.40 4.75
N LYS A 135 22.86 15.65 5.61
CA LYS A 135 22.00 16.17 6.68
C LYS A 135 20.84 17.05 6.21
N ALA A 136 20.60 17.11 4.89
CA ALA A 136 19.42 17.77 4.32
C ALA A 136 18.14 17.13 4.88
N GLN A 137 17.15 17.95 5.16
CA GLN A 137 15.86 17.48 5.65
C GLN A 137 14.81 17.53 4.55
N ALA A 138 13.92 16.54 4.55
CA ALA A 138 12.77 16.48 3.68
C ALA A 138 11.55 16.07 4.49
N SER A 139 10.37 16.59 4.13
CA SER A 139 9.11 16.16 4.73
C SER A 139 8.15 15.65 3.67
N THR A 140 7.54 14.50 3.94
CA THR A 140 6.54 13.88 3.06
C THR A 140 5.19 13.95 3.74
N GLU A 141 4.13 14.21 2.98
CA GLU A 141 2.75 14.09 3.44
C GLU A 141 1.91 13.28 2.45
N ALA A 142 1.03 12.43 2.97
CA ALA A 142 0.03 11.71 2.17
C ALA A 142 -1.37 11.87 2.76
N ARG A 143 -2.37 11.62 1.91
CA ARG A 143 -3.80 11.61 2.22
C ARG A 143 -4.38 10.36 1.59
N ASP A 144 -4.48 9.29 2.36
CA ASP A 144 -4.81 7.95 1.85
C ASP A 144 -6.17 7.48 2.36
N LEU A 145 -6.98 6.94 1.46
CA LEU A 145 -8.24 6.26 1.74
C LEU A 145 -7.99 4.76 1.71
N TYR A 146 -8.54 4.04 2.69
CA TYR A 146 -8.44 2.60 2.80
C TYR A 146 -9.82 1.99 3.01
N TYR A 147 -10.14 0.96 2.24
CA TYR A 147 -11.38 0.21 2.41
C TYR A 147 -11.16 -1.23 1.97
N SER A 148 -11.84 -2.13 2.63
CA SER A 148 -11.63 -3.55 2.44
C SER A 148 -12.94 -4.32 2.51
N ARG A 149 -12.90 -5.53 1.97
CA ARG A 149 -13.98 -6.49 2.09
C ARG A 149 -13.40 -7.88 2.19
N MET A 150 -14.04 -8.72 2.99
CA MET A 150 -13.78 -10.15 3.03
C MET A 150 -15.03 -10.91 2.60
N ILE A 151 -14.87 -11.90 1.72
CA ILE A 151 -15.94 -12.80 1.27
C ILE A 151 -15.42 -14.23 1.43
N GLY A 152 -15.95 -14.96 2.41
CA GLY A 152 -15.42 -16.27 2.76
C GLY A 152 -13.94 -16.15 3.19
N SER A 153 -13.07 -16.91 2.54
CA SER A 153 -11.62 -16.89 2.77
C SER A 153 -10.85 -15.91 1.87
N CYS A 154 -11.55 -15.12 1.03
CA CYS A 154 -10.92 -14.12 0.17
C CYS A 154 -11.07 -12.72 0.76
N GLY A 155 -9.95 -12.07 1.07
CA GLY A 155 -9.87 -10.68 1.51
C GLY A 155 -9.34 -9.79 0.39
N VAL A 156 -9.94 -8.61 0.23
CA VAL A 156 -9.46 -7.57 -0.68
C VAL A 156 -9.35 -6.26 0.07
N LEU A 157 -8.15 -5.67 0.07
CA LEU A 157 -7.90 -4.32 0.54
C LEU A 157 -7.61 -3.44 -0.66
N VAL A 158 -8.18 -2.24 -0.68
CA VAL A 158 -7.86 -1.20 -1.64
C VAL A 158 -7.42 0.04 -0.87
N TRP A 159 -6.39 0.69 -1.38
CA TRP A 159 -5.99 2.02 -0.95
C TRP A 159 -5.86 2.95 -2.14
N ASP A 160 -6.16 4.22 -1.91
CA ASP A 160 -6.13 5.26 -2.92
C ASP A 160 -5.82 6.61 -2.30
N PHE A 161 -5.23 7.52 -3.06
CA PHE A 161 -4.90 8.84 -2.57
C PHE A 161 -6.02 9.85 -2.84
N VAL A 162 -6.06 10.90 -2.01
CA VAL A 162 -6.93 12.05 -2.18
C VAL A 162 -6.17 13.14 -2.92
N ASP A 163 -6.75 13.66 -4.01
CA ASP A 163 -6.15 14.74 -4.78
C ASP A 163 -6.22 16.06 -4.01
N ASP A 164 -7.41 16.38 -3.49
CA ASP A 164 -7.71 17.63 -2.78
C ASP A 164 -8.55 17.38 -1.53
N ASP A 165 -8.28 18.08 -0.43
CA ASP A 165 -9.08 18.03 0.81
C ASP A 165 -9.22 19.42 1.44
N ASP A 166 -10.46 19.90 1.57
CA ASP A 166 -10.76 21.22 2.12
C ASP A 166 -10.59 21.32 3.64
N SER A 167 -10.65 20.18 4.33
CA SER A 167 -10.54 20.07 5.79
C SER A 167 -9.11 19.76 6.24
N TYR A 168 -8.39 19.01 5.42
CA TYR A 168 -7.01 18.58 5.69
C TYR A 168 -6.08 18.83 4.50
N PRO A 169 -5.95 20.08 4.02
CA PRO A 169 -5.06 20.38 2.90
C PRO A 169 -3.60 20.04 3.23
N LEU A 170 -2.78 19.88 2.20
CA LEU A 170 -1.33 19.77 2.37
C LEU A 170 -0.79 21.06 3.00
N LYS A 171 0.23 20.94 3.85
CA LYS A 171 0.82 22.10 4.52
C LYS A 171 1.80 22.80 3.57
N CYS A 172 2.00 24.10 3.75
CA CYS A 172 3.02 24.83 2.97
C CYS A 172 4.44 24.30 3.21
N SER A 173 4.69 23.65 4.35
CA SER A 173 5.97 23.00 4.67
C SER A 173 6.18 21.63 4.00
N THR A 174 5.18 21.12 3.27
CA THR A 174 5.29 19.84 2.55
C THR A 174 6.29 19.99 1.42
N PHE A 175 7.31 19.13 1.41
CA PHE A 175 8.32 19.10 0.36
C PHE A 175 7.90 18.13 -0.75
N ILE A 176 7.36 16.98 -0.34
CA ILE A 176 6.90 15.92 -1.22
C ILE A 176 5.49 15.51 -0.82
N LYS A 177 4.57 15.53 -1.77
CA LYS A 177 3.27 14.87 -1.66
C LYS A 177 3.44 13.43 -2.10
N ARG A 178 3.08 12.48 -1.24
CA ARG A 178 3.07 11.06 -1.57
C ARG A 178 1.65 10.65 -1.94
N ASP A 179 1.50 10.15 -3.15
CA ASP A 179 0.24 9.66 -3.70
C ASP A 179 0.35 8.15 -3.93
N THR A 180 -0.40 7.37 -3.16
CA THR A 180 -0.39 5.90 -3.26
C THR A 180 -1.73 5.35 -3.73
N VAL A 181 -1.70 4.40 -4.67
CA VAL A 181 -2.88 3.66 -5.09
C VAL A 181 -2.52 2.21 -5.31
N GLY A 182 -3.30 1.31 -4.73
CA GLY A 182 -3.01 -0.10 -4.86
C GLY A 182 -4.09 -0.99 -4.28
N ALA A 183 -3.84 -2.27 -4.40
CA ALA A 183 -4.72 -3.28 -3.86
C ALA A 183 -3.94 -4.53 -3.46
N LEU A 184 -4.51 -5.22 -2.49
CA LEU A 184 -4.03 -6.50 -1.98
C LEU A 184 -5.19 -7.48 -2.03
N VAL A 185 -4.93 -8.66 -2.59
CA VAL A 185 -5.85 -9.81 -2.58
C VAL A 185 -5.19 -10.91 -1.77
N LEU A 186 -5.87 -11.34 -0.71
CA LEU A 186 -5.49 -12.49 0.08
C LEU A 186 -6.50 -13.61 -0.18
N ARG A 187 -6.04 -14.80 -0.57
CA ARG A 187 -6.92 -15.97 -0.74
C ARG A 187 -6.15 -17.29 -0.58
N PRO A 188 -6.83 -18.41 -0.29
CA PRO A 188 -6.20 -19.72 -0.35
C PRO A 188 -5.77 -20.05 -1.78
N GLU A 189 -4.55 -20.53 -1.96
CA GLU A 189 -4.08 -21.15 -3.20
C GLU A 189 -3.20 -22.36 -2.88
N VAL A 190 -3.14 -23.31 -3.82
CA VAL A 190 -2.22 -24.44 -3.73
C VAL A 190 -0.87 -24.01 -4.29
N CYS A 191 0.17 -24.03 -3.45
CA CYS A 191 1.53 -23.71 -3.87
C CYS A 191 2.14 -24.83 -4.73
N ALA A 192 3.30 -24.56 -5.34
CA ALA A 192 3.99 -25.52 -6.21
C ALA A 192 4.36 -26.85 -5.52
N ASP A 193 4.44 -26.87 -4.19
CA ASP A 193 4.68 -28.07 -3.37
C ASP A 193 3.40 -28.85 -3.02
N GLY A 194 2.25 -28.43 -3.53
CA GLY A 194 0.95 -29.09 -3.30
C GLY A 194 0.27 -28.71 -1.98
N VAL A 195 0.87 -27.83 -1.16
CA VAL A 195 0.27 -27.40 0.11
C VAL A 195 -0.58 -26.15 -0.12
N GLU A 196 -1.83 -26.20 0.36
CA GLU A 196 -2.72 -25.05 0.39
C GLU A 196 -2.30 -24.06 1.48
N ARG A 197 -2.10 -22.80 1.07
CA ARG A 197 -1.65 -21.69 1.92
C ARG A 197 -2.46 -20.44 1.64
N MET A 198 -2.49 -19.51 2.60
CA MET A 198 -2.94 -18.15 2.32
C MET A 198 -1.90 -17.42 1.47
N VAL A 199 -2.29 -16.99 0.28
CA VAL A 199 -1.44 -16.24 -0.64
C VAL A 199 -1.86 -14.79 -0.66
N CYS A 200 -0.89 -13.90 -0.49
CA CYS A 200 -1.04 -12.48 -0.70
C CYS A 200 -0.48 -12.12 -2.06
N ARG A 201 -1.32 -11.47 -2.87
CA ARG A 201 -0.96 -10.84 -4.13
C ARG A 201 -1.23 -9.36 -3.95
N ASN A 202 -0.26 -8.50 -4.19
CA ASN A 202 -0.47 -7.06 -4.12
C ASN A 202 0.05 -6.36 -5.38
N ILE A 203 -0.49 -5.18 -5.62
CA ILE A 203 0.06 -4.22 -6.57
C ILE A 203 -0.08 -2.83 -5.97
N CYS A 204 1.00 -2.05 -6.02
CA CYS A 204 1.06 -0.72 -5.43
C CYS A 204 1.71 0.24 -6.41
N THR A 205 1.05 1.34 -6.74
CA THR A 205 1.69 2.50 -7.34
C THR A 205 1.96 3.52 -6.24
N ASP A 206 3.22 3.92 -6.12
CA ASP A 206 3.70 4.96 -5.21
C ASP A 206 4.30 6.11 -6.02
N MET A 207 3.79 7.32 -5.82
CA MET A 207 4.24 8.52 -6.51
C MET A 207 4.68 9.58 -5.51
N GLN A 208 5.90 10.07 -5.67
CA GLN A 208 6.52 11.12 -4.87
C GLN A 208 6.49 12.41 -5.70
N ILE A 209 5.46 13.23 -5.51
CA ILE A 209 5.22 14.49 -6.23
C ILE A 209 5.94 15.63 -5.51
N LEU A 210 6.74 16.39 -6.26
CA LEU A 210 7.52 17.51 -5.75
C LEU A 210 6.62 18.73 -5.59
N VAL A 211 6.56 19.25 -4.37
CA VAL A 211 5.82 20.48 -4.06
C VAL A 211 6.78 21.65 -3.90
N ASN A 212 7.79 21.50 -3.03
CA ASN A 212 8.76 22.55 -2.70
C ASN A 212 10.21 22.03 -2.61
N SER A 213 10.51 20.93 -3.31
CA SER A 213 11.79 20.23 -3.22
C SER A 213 12.39 19.98 -4.60
N PRO A 214 13.73 19.98 -4.74
CA PRO A 214 14.35 19.37 -5.91
C PRO A 214 13.96 17.88 -5.99
N LYS A 215 14.01 17.34 -7.21
CA LYS A 215 13.80 15.91 -7.46
C LYS A 215 14.77 15.11 -6.59
N PRO A 216 14.28 14.20 -5.73
CA PRO A 216 15.15 13.50 -4.80
C PRO A 216 16.03 12.52 -5.58
N SER A 217 17.29 12.39 -5.17
CA SER A 217 18.16 11.31 -5.64
C SER A 217 17.72 10.01 -4.95
N LEU A 218 16.75 9.33 -5.54
CA LEU A 218 16.20 8.09 -5.01
C LEU A 218 16.57 6.93 -5.92
N ASN A 219 17.24 5.91 -5.37
CA ASN A 219 17.33 4.61 -6.04
C ASN A 219 15.96 3.93 -5.95
N VAL A 220 15.16 4.06 -7.02
CA VAL A 220 13.77 3.57 -7.05
C VAL A 220 13.69 2.06 -6.84
N ALA A 221 14.69 1.31 -7.32
CA ALA A 221 14.76 -0.14 -7.15
C ALA A 221 14.93 -0.54 -5.67
N GLU A 222 15.89 0.09 -5.00
CA GLU A 222 16.14 -0.14 -3.57
C GLU A 222 14.95 0.29 -2.72
N TYR A 223 14.37 1.45 -3.04
CA TYR A 223 13.16 1.93 -2.40
C TYR A 223 12.00 0.92 -2.51
N ALA A 224 11.75 0.40 -3.72
CA ALA A 224 10.71 -0.59 -3.96
C ALA A 224 10.90 -1.84 -3.13
N LEU A 225 12.10 -2.41 -3.19
CA LEU A 225 12.44 -3.64 -2.49
C LEU A 225 12.31 -3.49 -0.97
N LEU A 226 12.81 -2.38 -0.40
CA LEU A 226 12.76 -2.15 1.05
C LEU A 226 11.33 -2.08 1.57
N GLU A 227 10.45 -1.32 0.92
CA GLU A 227 9.06 -1.19 1.36
C GLU A 227 8.30 -2.51 1.27
N ASP A 228 8.34 -3.19 0.12
CA ASP A 228 7.58 -4.41 -0.10
C ASP A 228 8.12 -5.59 0.74
N MET A 229 9.43 -5.64 1.00
CA MET A 229 10.01 -6.62 1.93
C MET A 229 9.56 -6.36 3.38
N MET A 230 9.45 -5.10 3.81
CA MET A 230 8.93 -4.79 5.14
C MET A 230 7.48 -5.19 5.31
N VAL A 231 6.65 -5.01 4.26
CA VAL A 231 5.27 -5.53 4.26
C VAL A 231 5.30 -7.05 4.45
N TYR A 232 6.07 -7.75 3.61
CA TYR A 232 6.15 -9.21 3.66
C TYR A 232 6.59 -9.73 5.03
N GLU A 233 7.68 -9.22 5.61
CA GLU A 233 8.18 -9.68 6.91
C GLU A 233 7.17 -9.43 8.03
N PHE A 234 6.50 -8.27 8.04
CA PHE A 234 5.45 -7.97 9.02
C PHE A 234 4.30 -8.98 8.92
N ILE A 235 3.86 -9.29 7.70
CA ILE A 235 2.76 -10.25 7.52
C ILE A 235 3.21 -11.65 7.89
N LYS A 236 4.40 -12.05 7.46
CA LYS A 236 4.97 -13.37 7.77
C LYS A 236 5.04 -13.60 9.26
N GLU A 237 5.55 -12.64 10.03
CA GLU A 237 5.65 -12.72 11.49
C GLU A 237 4.27 -12.82 12.15
N GLY A 238 3.29 -12.03 11.69
CA GLY A 238 1.97 -11.98 12.31
C GLY A 238 1.00 -13.08 11.87
N ALA A 239 1.14 -13.60 10.67
CA ALA A 239 0.16 -14.50 10.05
C ALA A 239 0.57 -15.98 10.08
N THR A 240 1.87 -16.30 10.13
CA THR A 240 2.35 -17.69 10.03
C THR A 240 2.02 -18.52 11.28
N ASP A 241 1.39 -19.68 11.08
CA ASP A 241 0.99 -20.61 12.14
C ASP A 241 1.88 -21.86 12.22
N TRP A 242 2.53 -22.26 11.12
CA TRP A 242 3.48 -23.37 11.10
C TRP A 242 4.73 -23.06 10.28
N GLN A 243 5.79 -23.83 10.48
CA GLN A 243 6.98 -23.76 9.65
C GLN A 243 6.99 -24.94 8.69
N ASP A 244 7.47 -24.74 7.46
CA ASP A 244 7.76 -25.86 6.58
C ASP A 244 8.83 -26.72 7.26
N SER A 245 8.59 -28.03 7.37
CA SER A 245 9.60 -28.95 7.86
C SER A 245 10.81 -28.85 6.92
N MET A 246 11.95 -28.37 7.43
CA MET A 246 13.20 -28.42 6.69
C MET A 246 13.43 -29.89 6.31
N ALA A 247 13.35 -30.18 5.01
CA ALA A 247 13.90 -31.42 4.49
C ALA A 247 15.41 -31.33 4.72
N TYR A 248 15.88 -31.90 5.83
CA TYR A 248 17.28 -32.25 5.98
C TYR A 248 17.58 -33.23 4.85
N VAL A 249 18.28 -32.73 3.82
CA VAL A 249 18.92 -33.59 2.84
C VAL A 249 20.10 -34.22 3.58
N GLU A 250 19.94 -35.47 4.00
CA GLU A 250 21.06 -36.34 4.39
C GLU A 250 21.97 -36.63 3.20
#